data_AF-A0A7J6R9Y9-F1
#
_entry.id   AF-A0A7J6R9Y9-F1
#
_cell.length_a   1.000
_cell.length_b   1.000
_cell.length_c   1.000
_cell.angle_alpha   90.00
_cell.angle_beta   90.00
_cell.angle_gamma   90.00
#
_symmetry.space_group_name_H-M   'P 1'
#
loop_
_entity.id
_entity.type
_entity.pdbx_description
1 polymer ?
#
loop_
_entity_poly.entity_id
_entity_poly.type
_entity_poly.pdbx_seq_one_letter_code
_entity_poly.pdbx_strand_id
1 'polypeptide(L)'
;MPSSHAVIATALWTILALDFSYRVGQTPQGYSVSPSSFVSRFRTFLHAGHILPTASVISQDHFVVAAGFWSLALLPVPLSRVILKDHTAQQVFMAGIIGVVEAIIWFLLTLLLRVKTEEYASHRWLKGCLIHNWPAPRCYVPLKSGDAVEGSGVVSPPSTEGLNSPCQPTEASPLESPLGSTPNPDTRPTLPESA
;
A
#
# COMPACT_ATOMS: atom_id res chain seq x y z
N MET A 1 13.86 -29.64 20.42
CA MET A 1 13.54 -28.20 20.22
C MET A 1 12.60 -28.09 19.03
N PRO A 2 11.64 -27.15 19.01
CA PRO A 2 10.79 -26.94 17.84
C PRO A 2 11.64 -26.52 16.62
N SER A 3 11.24 -26.92 15.41
CA SER A 3 11.97 -26.61 14.19
C SER A 3 11.85 -25.13 13.84
N SER A 4 12.95 -24.38 13.90
CA SER A 4 12.96 -22.95 13.54
C SER A 4 12.47 -22.69 12.11
N HIS A 5 12.78 -23.60 11.18
CA HIS A 5 12.33 -23.49 9.78
C HIS A 5 10.82 -23.67 9.65
N ALA A 6 10.22 -24.57 10.44
CA ALA A 6 8.78 -24.73 10.46
C ALA A 6 8.10 -23.50 11.06
N VAL A 7 8.64 -22.96 12.17
CA VAL A 7 8.15 -21.70 12.78
C VAL A 7 8.18 -20.55 11.77
N ILE A 8 9.32 -20.32 11.11
CA ILE A 8 9.47 -19.22 10.15
C ILE A 8 8.53 -19.41 8.95
N ALA A 9 8.43 -20.62 8.39
CA ALA A 9 7.57 -20.87 7.24
C ALA A 9 6.09 -20.67 7.56
N THR A 10 5.61 -21.18 8.71
CA THR A 10 4.22 -20.97 9.13
C THR A 10 3.94 -19.52 9.51
N ALA A 11 4.89 -18.83 10.14
CA ALA A 11 4.76 -17.41 10.44
C ALA A 11 4.66 -16.56 9.17
N LEU A 12 5.56 -16.76 8.20
CA LEU A 12 5.53 -16.05 6.92
C LEU A 12 4.24 -16.32 6.15
N TRP A 13 3.80 -17.58 6.07
CA TRP A 13 2.54 -17.92 5.41
C TRP A 13 1.36 -17.21 6.08
N THR A 14 1.33 -17.20 7.42
CA THR A 14 0.25 -16.56 8.20
C THR A 14 0.23 -15.05 8.00
N ILE A 15 1.38 -14.37 8.05
CA ILE A 15 1.49 -12.92 7.80
C ILE A 15 0.97 -12.58 6.39
N LEU A 16 1.40 -13.33 5.38
CA LEU A 16 0.98 -13.11 4.00
C LEU A 16 -0.53 -13.36 3.85
N ALA A 17 -1.05 -14.45 4.39
CA ALA A 17 -2.47 -14.77 4.34
C ALA A 17 -3.32 -13.67 5.01
N LEU A 18 -2.91 -13.19 6.18
CA LEU A 18 -3.59 -12.09 6.89
C LEU A 18 -3.51 -10.77 6.12
N ASP A 19 -2.33 -10.38 5.64
CA ASP A 19 -2.15 -9.11 4.94
C ASP A 19 -2.91 -9.09 3.59
N PHE A 20 -2.91 -10.21 2.84
CA PHE A 20 -3.77 -10.31 1.66
C PHE A 20 -5.27 -10.32 2.00
N SER A 21 -5.70 -11.10 2.99
CA SER A 21 -7.12 -11.17 3.40
C SER A 21 -7.65 -9.80 3.82
N TYR A 22 -6.81 -9.03 4.53
CA TYR A 22 -7.15 -7.67 4.94
C TYR A 22 -7.36 -6.71 3.76
N ARG A 23 -6.57 -6.84 2.68
CA ARG A 23 -6.65 -5.98 1.49
C ARG A 23 -7.75 -6.36 0.51
N VAL A 24 -8.22 -7.62 0.54
CA VAL A 24 -9.32 -8.08 -0.32
C VAL A 24 -10.65 -7.44 0.06
N GLY A 25 -10.88 -7.17 1.34
CA GLY A 25 -12.14 -6.57 1.81
C GLY A 25 -12.38 -5.13 1.34
N GLN A 26 -11.39 -4.50 0.70
CA GLN A 26 -11.43 -3.09 0.31
C GLN A 26 -11.70 -2.86 -1.18
N THR A 27 -11.86 -3.92 -1.99
CA THR A 27 -12.15 -3.73 -3.42
C THR A 27 -13.58 -3.22 -3.62
N PRO A 28 -13.80 -2.12 -4.38
CA PRO A 28 -15.14 -1.67 -4.72
C PRO A 28 -15.92 -2.81 -5.38
N GLN A 29 -17.14 -3.07 -4.87
CA GLN A 29 -18.08 -4.02 -5.45
C GLN A 29 -18.40 -3.58 -6.88
N GLY A 30 -17.75 -4.19 -7.87
CA GLY A 30 -17.82 -3.75 -9.26
C GLY A 30 -16.79 -4.42 -10.17
N TYR A 31 -15.74 -5.01 -9.61
CA TYR A 31 -14.88 -5.92 -10.37
C TYR A 31 -15.61 -7.23 -10.63
N SER A 32 -16.26 -7.33 -11.79
CA SER A 32 -16.85 -8.56 -12.28
C SER A 32 -15.75 -9.61 -12.50
N VAL A 33 -15.89 -10.78 -11.87
CA VAL A 33 -15.01 -11.93 -12.07
C VAL A 33 -15.15 -12.38 -13.52
N SER A 34 -14.19 -12.00 -14.36
CA SER A 34 -14.12 -12.55 -15.71
C SER A 34 -13.68 -14.02 -15.62
N PRO A 35 -14.38 -14.96 -16.29
CA PRO A 35 -14.00 -16.37 -16.34
C PRO A 35 -12.72 -16.52 -17.17
N SER A 36 -11.58 -16.23 -16.53
CA SER A 36 -10.25 -16.39 -17.07
C SER A 36 -9.62 -17.67 -16.52
N SER A 37 -8.80 -18.33 -17.33
CA SER A 37 -8.05 -19.50 -16.88
C SER A 37 -7.11 -19.15 -15.72
N PHE A 38 -6.89 -20.11 -14.81
CA PHE A 38 -5.97 -19.92 -13.68
C PHE A 38 -4.57 -19.45 -14.14
N VAL A 39 -4.06 -20.00 -15.25
CA VAL A 39 -2.76 -19.60 -15.82
C VAL A 39 -2.74 -18.12 -16.21
N SER A 40 -3.82 -17.61 -16.81
CA SER A 40 -3.94 -16.19 -17.14
C SER A 40 -3.93 -15.32 -15.87
N ARG A 41 -4.67 -15.72 -14.83
CA ARG A 41 -4.71 -15.01 -13.55
C ARG A 41 -3.35 -15.00 -12.87
N PHE A 42 -2.66 -16.14 -12.88
CA PHE A 42 -1.31 -16.27 -12.33
C PHE A 42 -0.30 -15.41 -13.08
N ARG A 43 -0.35 -15.40 -14.42
CA ARG A 43 0.51 -14.54 -15.25
C ARG A 43 0.26 -13.06 -14.95
N THR A 44 -1.00 -12.62 -14.87
CA THR A 44 -1.36 -11.24 -14.50
C THR A 44 -0.87 -10.90 -13.09
N PHE A 45 -1.03 -11.81 -12.13
CA PHE A 45 -0.54 -11.66 -10.76
C PHE A 45 0.98 -11.44 -10.71
N LEU A 46 1.76 -12.22 -11.47
CA LEU A 46 3.21 -12.06 -11.56
C LEU A 46 3.60 -10.73 -12.23
N HIS A 47 2.97 -10.37 -13.35
CA HIS A 47 3.25 -9.12 -14.06
C HIS A 47 2.90 -7.88 -13.24
N ALA A 48 1.86 -7.95 -12.41
CA ALA A 48 1.50 -6.85 -11.53
C ALA A 48 2.53 -6.65 -10.40
N GLY A 49 3.42 -7.62 -10.15
CA GLY A 49 4.38 -7.54 -9.05
C GLY A 49 3.74 -7.75 -7.68
N HIS A 50 2.53 -8.33 -7.63
CA HIS A 50 1.77 -8.58 -6.39
C HIS A 50 2.31 -9.78 -5.58
N ILE A 51 3.52 -10.25 -5.88
CA ILE A 51 4.20 -11.32 -5.15
C ILE A 51 4.32 -10.93 -3.66
N LEU A 52 4.66 -9.67 -3.42
CA LEU A 52 4.64 -9.06 -2.09
C LEU A 52 3.39 -8.20 -1.95
N PRO A 53 2.83 -8.07 -0.73
CA PRO A 53 1.62 -7.30 -0.51
C PRO A 53 1.93 -5.80 -0.41
N THR A 54 2.46 -5.23 -1.49
CA THR A 54 2.79 -3.81 -1.62
C THR A 54 1.57 -3.00 -2.10
N ALA A 55 0.67 -3.62 -2.86
CA ALA A 55 -0.54 -2.97 -3.38
C ALA A 55 -1.53 -2.65 -2.26
N SER A 56 -2.04 -1.42 -2.19
CA SER A 56 -3.01 -0.98 -1.17
C SER A 56 -4.33 -1.77 -1.20
N VAL A 57 -4.78 -2.15 -2.40
CA VAL A 57 -6.01 -2.91 -2.63
C VAL A 57 -5.72 -4.09 -3.55
N ILE A 58 -6.33 -5.24 -3.25
CA ILE A 58 -6.14 -6.48 -4.01
C ILE A 58 -7.51 -7.06 -4.38
N SER A 59 -7.64 -7.54 -5.62
CA SER A 59 -8.84 -8.26 -6.10
C SER A 59 -8.92 -9.65 -5.49
N GLN A 60 -10.14 -10.17 -5.30
CA GLN A 60 -10.38 -11.54 -4.82
C GLN A 60 -9.64 -12.60 -5.65
N ASP A 61 -9.61 -12.46 -6.97
CA ASP A 61 -8.88 -13.39 -7.85
C ASP A 61 -7.37 -13.37 -7.58
N HIS A 62 -6.79 -12.18 -7.39
CA HIS A 62 -5.37 -12.02 -7.05
C HIS A 62 -5.06 -12.61 -5.67
N PHE A 63 -5.98 -12.49 -4.72
CA PHE A 63 -5.81 -13.13 -3.41
C PHE A 63 -5.80 -14.65 -3.49
N VAL A 64 -6.76 -15.26 -4.19
CA VAL A 64 -6.80 -16.72 -4.34
C VAL A 64 -5.51 -17.23 -4.97
N VAL A 65 -5.03 -16.54 -6.00
CA VAL A 65 -3.77 -16.86 -6.67
C VAL A 65 -2.57 -16.69 -5.74
N ALA A 66 -2.49 -15.58 -5.00
CA ALA A 66 -1.40 -15.29 -4.07
C ALA A 66 -1.37 -16.31 -2.90
N ALA A 67 -2.51 -16.54 -2.27
CA ALA A 67 -2.67 -17.50 -1.18
C ALA A 67 -2.34 -18.91 -1.65
N GLY A 68 -2.79 -19.31 -2.84
CA GLY A 68 -2.44 -20.60 -3.45
C GLY A 68 -0.93 -20.72 -3.71
N PHE A 69 -0.32 -19.72 -4.34
CA PHE A 69 1.12 -19.68 -4.61
C PHE A 69 1.95 -19.82 -3.34
N TRP A 70 1.67 -19.01 -2.32
CA TRP A 70 2.41 -19.04 -1.06
C TRP A 70 2.13 -20.29 -0.23
N SER A 71 0.93 -20.87 -0.32
CA SER A 71 0.63 -22.17 0.31
C SER A 71 1.47 -23.29 -0.30
N LEU A 72 1.58 -23.33 -1.63
CA LEU A 72 2.43 -24.31 -2.33
C LEU A 72 3.91 -24.10 -2.04
N ALA A 73 4.36 -22.87 -1.81
CA ALA A 73 5.76 -22.58 -1.52
C ALA A 73 6.14 -22.90 -0.05
N LEU A 74 5.29 -22.55 0.91
CA LEU A 74 5.65 -22.54 2.33
C LEU A 74 5.14 -23.76 3.12
N LEU A 75 3.95 -24.28 2.82
CA LEU A 75 3.39 -25.41 3.58
C LEU A 75 4.17 -26.74 3.40
N PRO A 76 4.86 -27.00 2.29
CA PRO A 76 5.72 -28.20 2.20
C PRO A 76 6.94 -28.16 3.13
N VAL A 77 7.39 -26.99 3.60
CA VAL A 77 8.60 -26.86 4.43
C VAL A 77 8.45 -27.55 5.79
N PRO A 78 7.37 -27.35 6.56
CA PRO A 78 7.11 -28.16 7.76
C PRO A 78 7.03 -29.67 7.48
N LEU A 79 6.37 -30.06 6.38
CA LEU A 79 6.16 -31.47 6.04
C LEU A 79 7.48 -32.18 5.69
N SER A 80 8.36 -31.51 4.94
CA SER A 80 9.66 -32.06 4.55
C SER A 80 10.54 -32.37 5.76
N ARG A 81 10.43 -31.59 6.84
CA ARG A 81 11.15 -31.86 8.11
C ARG A 81 10.72 -33.16 8.78
N VAL A 82 9.46 -33.57 8.63
CA VAL A 82 8.96 -34.85 9.14
C VAL A 82 9.43 -36.00 8.23
N ILE A 83 9.34 -35.82 6.90
CA ILE A 83 9.74 -36.84 5.91
C ILE A 83 11.23 -37.16 6.00
N LEU A 84 12.07 -36.12 6.16
CA LEU A 84 13.51 -36.26 6.35
C LEU A 84 13.89 -36.82 7.73
N LYS A 85 12.90 -36.99 8.62
CA LYS A 85 13.08 -37.45 10.01
C LYS A 85 13.98 -36.53 10.85
N ASP A 86 14.12 -35.26 10.47
CA ASP A 86 14.83 -34.26 11.26
C ASP A 86 14.07 -33.94 12.56
N HIS A 87 12.73 -34.01 12.51
CA HIS A 87 11.85 -33.66 13.62
C HIS A 87 10.64 -34.61 13.69
N THR A 88 10.05 -34.75 14.88
CA THR A 88 8.80 -35.48 15.04
C THR A 88 7.60 -34.63 14.60
N ALA A 89 6.49 -35.27 14.22
CA ALA A 89 5.26 -34.57 13.84
C ALA A 89 4.76 -33.62 14.95
N GLN A 90 4.89 -34.02 16.22
CA GLN A 90 4.52 -33.19 17.37
C GLN A 90 5.39 -31.93 17.47
N GLN A 91 6.70 -32.03 17.25
CA GLN A 91 7.59 -30.86 17.26
C GLN A 91 7.25 -29.87 16.15
N VAL A 92 6.95 -30.38 14.95
CA VAL A 92 6.55 -29.55 13.80
C VAL A 92 5.19 -28.90 14.03
N PHE A 93 4.23 -29.61 14.63
CA PHE A 93 2.93 -29.06 14.99
C PHE A 93 3.03 -27.93 16.02
N MET A 94 3.80 -28.13 17.10
CA MET A 94 4.05 -27.10 18.10
C MET A 94 4.77 -25.90 17.51
N ALA A 95 5.76 -26.11 16.64
CA ALA A 95 6.41 -25.04 15.88
C ALA A 95 5.41 -24.26 15.01
N GLY A 96 4.46 -24.96 14.39
CA GLY A 96 3.38 -24.34 13.60
C GLY A 96 2.53 -23.39 14.44
N ILE A 97 2.08 -23.82 15.62
CA ILE A 97 1.30 -22.99 16.54
C ILE A 97 2.08 -21.75 16.97
N ILE A 98 3.35 -21.93 17.36
CA ILE A 98 4.23 -20.80 17.74
C ILE A 98 4.32 -19.79 16.60
N GLY A 99 4.60 -20.26 15.38
CA GLY A 99 4.70 -19.38 14.20
C GLY A 99 3.42 -18.63 13.88
N VAL A 100 2.24 -19.27 14.02
CA VAL A 100 0.94 -18.61 13.84
C VAL A 100 0.72 -17.50 14.88
N VAL A 101 1.00 -17.78 16.16
CA VAL A 101 0.83 -16.80 17.24
C VAL A 101 1.78 -15.61 17.05
N GLU A 102 3.07 -15.87 16.76
CA GLU A 102 4.06 -14.83 16.48
C GLU A 102 3.64 -13.97 15.28
N ALA A 103 3.15 -14.59 14.21
CA ALA A 103 2.66 -13.90 13.03
C ALA A 103 1.47 -13.00 13.31
N ILE A 104 0.49 -13.45 14.10
CA ILE A 104 -0.68 -12.64 14.48
C ILE A 104 -0.24 -11.43 15.29
N ILE A 105 0.62 -11.63 16.30
CA ILE A 105 1.16 -10.54 17.13
C ILE A 105 1.90 -9.54 16.26
N TRP A 106 2.78 -10.02 15.38
CA TRP A 106 3.53 -9.16 14.46
C TRP A 106 2.61 -8.40 13.51
N PHE A 107 1.62 -9.08 12.91
CA PHE A 107 0.64 -8.47 12.02
C PHE A 107 -0.11 -7.33 12.72
N LEU A 108 -0.66 -7.58 13.90
CA LEU A 108 -1.37 -6.56 14.69
C LEU A 108 -0.44 -5.39 15.06
N LEU A 109 0.80 -5.67 15.48
CA LEU A 109 1.79 -4.64 15.78
C LEU A 109 2.06 -3.77 14.55
N THR A 110 2.30 -4.38 13.39
CA THR A 110 2.53 -3.62 12.15
C THR A 110 1.29 -2.82 11.75
N LEU A 111 0.09 -3.34 11.96
CA LEU A 111 -1.15 -2.61 11.68
C LEU A 111 -1.29 -1.38 12.58
N LEU A 112 -1.05 -1.53 13.89
CA LEU A 112 -1.07 -0.43 14.85
C LEU A 112 0.00 0.62 14.52
N LEU A 113 1.21 0.18 14.18
CA LEU A 113 2.28 1.09 13.76
C LEU A 113 1.89 1.86 12.49
N ARG A 114 1.32 1.19 11.48
CA ARG A 114 0.86 1.84 10.24
C ARG A 114 -0.20 2.91 10.50
N VAL A 115 -1.16 2.64 11.37
CA VAL A 115 -2.20 3.62 11.75
C VAL A 115 -1.57 4.80 12.49
N LYS A 116 -0.67 4.53 13.44
CA LYS A 116 0.00 5.58 14.21
C LYS A 116 0.94 6.43 13.36
N THR A 117 1.58 5.85 12.34
CA THR A 117 2.51 6.55 11.46
C THR A 117 1.85 7.11 10.20
N GLU A 118 0.53 7.03 10.04
CA GLU A 118 -0.17 7.53 8.86
C GLU A 118 0.06 9.03 8.65
N GLU A 119 0.12 9.82 9.72
CA GLU A 119 0.42 11.26 9.68
C GLU A 119 1.81 11.56 9.10
N TYR A 120 2.74 10.61 9.18
CA TYR A 120 4.10 10.73 8.64
C TYR A 120 4.26 10.06 7.28
N ALA A 121 3.21 9.46 6.72
CA ALA A 121 3.24 8.96 5.36
C ALA A 121 3.51 10.15 4.41
N SER A 122 4.38 9.95 3.42
CA SER A 122 4.96 10.99 2.52
C SER A 122 6.07 11.87 3.09
N HIS A 123 6.38 11.81 4.39
CA HIS A 123 7.53 12.54 4.91
C HIS A 123 8.85 11.95 4.39
N ARG A 124 9.71 12.82 3.85
CA ARG A 124 11.03 12.46 3.33
C ARG A 124 12.07 12.56 4.44
N TRP A 125 12.50 11.43 4.97
CA TRP A 125 13.54 11.38 6.01
C TRP A 125 14.93 11.38 5.38
N LEU A 126 15.94 11.88 6.12
CA LEU A 126 17.36 11.91 5.71
C LEU A 126 17.57 12.53 4.30
N LYS A 127 17.09 13.76 4.07
CA LYS A 127 17.19 14.47 2.77
C LYS A 127 16.58 13.70 1.59
N GLY A 128 15.62 12.80 1.84
CA GLY A 128 14.92 12.04 0.80
C GLY A 128 15.48 10.64 0.53
N CYS A 129 16.49 10.18 1.28
CA CYS A 129 16.99 8.81 1.16
C CYS A 129 15.99 7.76 1.66
N LEU A 130 15.11 8.14 2.61
CA LEU A 130 14.06 7.26 3.11
C LEU A 130 12.69 7.91 2.89
N ILE A 131 11.87 7.27 2.05
CA ILE A 131 10.50 7.68 1.80
C ILE A 131 9.58 6.66 2.46
N HIS A 132 8.82 7.09 3.46
CA HIS A 132 7.80 6.24 4.08
C HIS A 132 6.58 6.17 3.14
N ASN A 133 6.56 5.18 2.25
CA ASN A 133 5.49 4.98 1.27
C ASN A 133 4.57 3.80 1.60
N TRP A 134 4.26 3.63 2.88
CA TRP A 134 3.39 2.55 3.35
C TRP A 134 2.11 3.11 4.01
N PRO A 135 1.14 3.59 3.22
CA PRO A 135 -0.09 4.13 3.78
C PRO A 135 -0.91 3.04 4.49
N ALA A 136 -1.62 3.43 5.54
CA ALA A 136 -2.61 2.56 6.16
C ALA A 136 -3.71 2.21 5.13
N PRO A 137 -4.14 0.95 5.01
CA PRO A 137 -5.19 0.60 4.05
C PRO A 137 -6.51 1.27 4.45
N ARG A 138 -7.09 2.05 3.54
CA ARG A 138 -8.31 2.81 3.81
C ARG A 138 -9.55 1.98 3.45
N CYS A 139 -10.38 1.67 4.45
CA CYS A 139 -11.68 1.07 4.21
C CYS A 139 -12.65 2.15 3.71
N TYR A 140 -13.07 2.05 2.45
CA TYR A 140 -14.17 2.87 1.95
C TYR A 140 -15.47 2.19 2.34
N VAL A 141 -16.19 2.75 3.32
CA VAL A 141 -17.56 2.34 3.60
C VAL A 141 -18.41 2.98 2.51
N PRO A 142 -19.07 2.20 1.62
CA PRO A 142 -20.02 2.78 0.70
C PRO A 142 -21.14 3.41 1.54
N LEU A 143 -21.23 4.73 1.53
CA LEU A 143 -22.41 5.40 2.06
C LEU A 143 -23.57 4.91 1.20
N LYS A 144 -24.46 4.12 1.80
CA LYS A 144 -25.72 3.74 1.18
C LYS A 144 -26.32 5.02 0.64
N SER A 145 -26.46 5.14 -0.68
CA SER A 145 -27.08 6.27 -1.34
C SER A 145 -28.52 6.31 -0.84
N GLY A 146 -28.73 6.99 0.29
CA GLY A 146 -30.04 7.22 0.86
C GLY A 146 -30.79 8.06 -0.13
N ASP A 147 -31.89 7.50 -0.62
CA ASP A 147 -33.02 8.19 -1.20
C ASP A 147 -32.59 9.35 -2.11
N ALA A 148 -32.16 8.99 -3.33
CA ALA A 148 -32.45 9.87 -4.45
C ALA A 148 -33.96 10.06 -4.44
N VAL A 149 -34.41 11.10 -3.72
CA VAL A 149 -35.72 11.69 -3.85
C VAL A 149 -35.96 11.75 -5.34
N GLU A 150 -37.01 11.06 -5.76
CA GLU A 150 -37.52 10.94 -7.11
C GLU A 150 -38.01 12.32 -7.59
N GLY A 151 -37.08 13.27 -7.67
CA GLY A 151 -37.25 14.60 -8.21
C GLY A 151 -36.83 14.53 -9.66
N SER A 152 -37.79 14.20 -10.52
CA SER A 152 -37.72 14.25 -11.97
C SER A 152 -37.08 15.57 -12.44
N GLY A 153 -35.77 15.53 -12.65
CA GLY A 153 -34.97 16.61 -13.17
C GLY A 153 -33.86 15.96 -13.96
N VAL A 154 -34.00 15.96 -15.28
CA VAL A 154 -32.94 15.58 -16.22
C VAL A 154 -31.80 16.59 -16.02
N VAL A 155 -30.96 16.32 -15.03
CA VAL A 155 -29.66 16.98 -14.88
C VAL A 155 -28.66 16.00 -15.45
N SER A 156 -28.22 16.29 -16.66
CA SER A 156 -27.13 15.60 -17.33
C SER A 156 -25.96 15.44 -16.36
N PRO A 157 -25.33 14.25 -16.29
CA PRO A 157 -24.17 14.06 -15.44
C PRO A 157 -23.10 15.10 -15.79
N PRO A 158 -22.46 15.76 -14.81
CA PRO A 158 -21.31 16.58 -15.08
C PRO A 158 -20.25 15.71 -15.75
N SER A 159 -19.80 16.16 -16.92
CA SER A 159 -18.77 15.51 -17.73
C SER A 159 -17.64 15.00 -16.83
N THR A 160 -17.38 13.70 -16.90
CA THR A 160 -16.27 13.00 -16.23
C THR A 160 -14.91 13.36 -16.85
N GLU A 161 -14.72 14.61 -17.27
CA GLU A 161 -13.44 15.18 -17.67
C GLU A 161 -12.81 15.85 -16.44
N GLY A 162 -12.16 15.05 -15.57
CA GLY A 162 -11.38 15.66 -14.49
C GLY A 162 -10.78 14.73 -13.44
N LEU A 163 -11.21 13.47 -13.32
CA LEU A 163 -10.73 12.58 -12.26
C LEU A 163 -9.54 11.68 -12.63
N ASN A 164 -8.88 11.96 -13.75
CA ASN A 164 -7.62 11.31 -14.15
C ASN A 164 -6.46 12.31 -14.25
N SER A 165 -6.45 13.36 -13.43
CA SER A 165 -5.19 14.05 -13.16
C SER A 165 -4.45 13.24 -12.10
N PRO A 166 -3.35 12.52 -12.43
CA PRO A 166 -2.41 12.13 -11.39
C PRO A 166 -2.10 13.41 -10.61
N CYS A 167 -2.09 13.30 -9.29
CA CYS A 167 -1.64 14.38 -8.42
C CYS A 167 -0.24 14.76 -8.91
N GLN A 168 -0.18 15.79 -9.78
CA GLN A 168 1.08 16.36 -10.19
C GLN A 168 1.68 16.84 -8.88
N PRO A 169 2.93 16.44 -8.56
CA PRO A 169 3.59 16.99 -7.40
C PRO A 169 3.50 18.49 -7.57
N THR A 170 2.79 19.15 -6.66
CA THR A 170 2.70 20.61 -6.60
C THR A 170 4.13 21.11 -6.70
N GLU A 171 4.49 21.56 -7.90
CA GLU A 171 5.79 22.15 -8.15
C GLU A 171 5.81 23.34 -7.22
N ALA A 172 6.65 23.24 -6.18
CA ALA A 172 6.74 24.28 -5.17
C ALA A 172 6.99 25.58 -5.93
N SER A 173 6.01 26.49 -5.90
CA SER A 173 6.13 27.79 -6.51
C SER A 173 7.50 28.36 -6.13
N PRO A 174 8.31 28.81 -7.10
CA PRO A 174 9.58 29.43 -6.82
C PRO A 174 9.33 30.51 -5.78
N LEU A 175 10.02 30.41 -4.64
CA LEU A 175 10.02 31.41 -3.60
C LEU A 175 10.45 32.73 -4.27
N GLU A 176 9.49 33.61 -4.59
CA GLU A 176 9.78 34.95 -5.07
C GLU A 176 10.64 35.61 -4.02
N SER A 177 11.93 35.71 -4.32
CA SER A 177 12.88 36.41 -3.49
C SER A 177 12.51 37.89 -3.54
N PRO A 178 12.42 38.59 -2.40
CA PRO A 178 12.18 40.03 -2.40
C PRO A 178 13.39 40.68 -3.04
N LEU A 179 13.22 41.08 -4.31
CA LEU A 179 14.22 41.80 -5.08
C LEU A 179 14.39 43.18 -4.43
N GLY A 180 15.50 43.35 -3.73
CA GLY A 180 15.91 44.64 -3.20
C GLY A 180 16.03 45.66 -4.33
N SER A 181 15.33 46.77 -4.18
CA SER A 181 15.44 47.95 -5.03
C SER A 181 16.86 48.51 -4.93
N THR A 182 17.67 48.32 -5.96
CA THR A 182 18.94 49.03 -6.14
C THR A 182 18.66 50.50 -6.45
N PRO A 183 19.33 51.46 -5.77
CA PRO A 183 19.19 52.87 -6.05
C PRO A 183 19.82 53.25 -7.40
N ASN A 184 19.10 54.07 -8.14
CA ASN A 184 19.43 54.58 -9.47
C ASN A 184 20.62 55.58 -9.40
N PRO A 185 21.75 55.36 -10.10
CA PRO A 185 22.96 56.18 -9.96
C PRO A 185 23.03 57.39 -10.91
N ASP A 186 21.91 58.01 -11.29
CA ASP A 186 21.90 59.14 -12.23
C ASP A 186 21.22 60.39 -11.65
N THR A 187 21.88 61.02 -10.67
CA THR A 187 21.55 62.41 -10.31
C THR A 187 22.84 63.19 -10.12
N ARG A 188 23.28 63.83 -11.21
CA ARG A 188 24.40 64.77 -11.23
C ARG A 188 23.92 66.11 -10.65
N PRO A 189 24.51 66.62 -9.56
CA PRO A 189 24.19 67.96 -9.06
C PRO A 189 24.81 69.03 -9.97
N THR A 190 23.97 69.89 -10.56
CA THR A 190 24.37 71.14 -11.20
C THR A 190 24.70 72.19 -10.12
N LEU A 191 25.94 72.66 -10.12
CA LEU A 191 26.41 73.80 -9.31
C LEU A 191 25.76 75.10 -9.79
N PRO A 192 25.33 76.00 -8.88
CA PRO A 192 24.93 77.34 -9.26
C PRO A 192 26.15 78.23 -9.55
N GLU A 193 26.07 78.91 -10.69
CA GLU A 193 26.98 79.95 -11.15
C GLU A 193 26.85 81.19 -10.23
N SER A 194 27.99 81.69 -9.77
CA SER A 194 28.14 82.89 -8.96
C SER A 194 27.86 84.17 -9.76
N ALA A 195 27.19 85.13 -9.13
CA ALA A 195 27.21 86.55 -9.49
C ALA A 195 27.47 87.39 -8.23
#